data_AF-A0AAE1QHW2-F1
#
_entry.id   AF-A0AAE1QHW2-F1
#
_cell.length_a   1.000
_cell.length_b   1.000
_cell.length_c   1.000
_cell.angle_alpha   90.00
_cell.angle_beta   90.00
_cell.angle_gamma   90.00
#
_symmetry.space_group_name_H-M   'P 1'
#
loop_
_entity.id
_entity.type
_entity.pdbx_description
1 polymer ?
#
loop_
_entity_poly.entity_id
_entity_poly.type
_entity_poly.pdbx_seq_one_letter_code
_entity_poly.pdbx_strand_id
1 'polypeptide(L)'
;MRRFDVVVVRGCTVLRRFDVVVVRECTVLRRFDVVVLRGCTVLRRFDVVMVRGCTVLRRFNVVVVRGCTVLRRFNVVVLRGCTVLRRFNALRIWIIDRGKNQNQNKWSEGQHSRDER
;
A
#
# COMPACT_ATOMS: atom_id res chain seq x y z
N MET A 1 -16.13 23.78 -3.72
CA MET A 1 -16.37 23.14 -2.40
C MET A 1 -15.96 21.68 -2.49
N ARG A 2 -14.80 21.31 -1.94
CA ARG A 2 -14.49 19.89 -1.71
C ARG A 2 -15.21 19.52 -0.40
N ARG A 3 -16.29 18.75 -0.48
CA ARG A 3 -16.84 18.11 0.71
C ARG A 3 -15.78 17.12 1.18
N PHE A 4 -15.22 17.37 2.36
CA PHE A 4 -14.39 16.36 3.02
C PHE A 4 -15.28 15.20 3.40
N ASP A 5 -15.36 14.19 2.53
CA ASP A 5 -16.15 13.00 2.80
C ASP A 5 -15.30 11.99 3.58
N VAL A 6 -15.59 11.89 4.87
CA VAL A 6 -15.04 10.84 5.75
C VAL A 6 -16.02 9.69 5.80
N VAL A 7 -15.56 8.48 5.49
CA VAL A 7 -16.39 7.27 5.55
C VAL A 7 -15.80 6.25 6.50
N VAL A 8 -16.66 5.77 7.40
CA VAL A 8 -16.35 4.66 8.32
C VAL A 8 -17.30 3.51 8.04
N VAL A 9 -16.76 2.35 7.65
CA VAL A 9 -17.57 1.15 7.37
C VAL A 9 -16.99 -0.08 8.07
N ARG A 10 -17.86 -0.99 8.52
CA ARG A 10 -17.42 -2.30 9.02
C ARG A 10 -17.06 -3.25 7.89
N GLY A 11 -17.90 -3.35 6.86
CA GLY A 11 -17.71 -4.26 5.74
C GLY A 11 -18.24 -3.64 4.45
N CYS A 12 -17.49 -3.79 3.36
CA CYS A 12 -17.96 -3.47 2.01
C CYS A 12 -17.44 -4.44 0.98
N THR A 13 -18.18 -4.62 -0.11
CA THR A 13 -17.62 -5.27 -1.30
C THR A 13 -16.77 -4.28 -2.08
N VAL A 14 -17.32 -3.08 -2.34
CA VAL A 14 -16.67 -2.06 -3.15
C VAL A 14 -16.91 -0.67 -2.56
N LEU A 15 -15.84 0.09 -2.36
CA LEU A 15 -15.89 1.53 -2.11
C LEU A 15 -15.11 2.28 -3.19
N ARG A 16 -15.63 3.44 -3.61
CA ARG A 16 -15.04 4.28 -4.66
C ARG A 16 -15.13 5.74 -4.26
N ARG A 17 -14.00 6.47 -4.38
CA ARG A 17 -13.92 7.94 -4.34
C ARG A 17 -14.42 8.59 -3.04
N PHE A 18 -13.55 8.65 -2.06
CA PHE A 18 -13.70 9.49 -0.88
C PHE A 18 -12.32 10.04 -0.50
N ASP A 19 -12.28 11.12 0.28
CA ASP A 19 -10.99 11.71 0.68
C ASP A 19 -10.33 10.83 1.75
N VAL A 20 -11.09 10.48 2.79
CA VAL A 20 -10.61 9.68 3.93
C VAL A 20 -11.53 8.49 4.19
N VAL A 21 -10.94 7.29 4.29
CA VAL A 21 -11.69 6.07 4.60
C VAL A 21 -11.05 5.24 5.70
N VAL A 22 -11.90 4.83 6.65
CA VAL A 22 -11.58 3.85 7.67
C VAL A 22 -12.50 2.66 7.52
N VAL A 23 -11.97 1.50 7.12
CA VAL A 23 -12.78 0.29 6.93
C VAL A 23 -12.15 -0.90 7.67
N ARG A 24 -12.97 -1.75 8.29
CA ARG A 24 -12.46 -3.00 8.85
C ARG A 24 -12.15 -3.99 7.73
N GLU A 25 -13.13 -4.30 6.90
CA GLU A 25 -12.96 -5.25 5.79
C GLU A 25 -13.55 -4.72 4.49
N CYS A 26 -12.82 -4.83 3.39
CA CYS A 26 -13.40 -4.58 2.08
C CYS A 26 -12.76 -5.40 0.97
N THR A 27 -13.52 -5.84 -0.02
CA THR A 27 -12.91 -6.57 -1.15
C THR A 27 -12.09 -5.62 -2.04
N VAL A 28 -12.67 -4.47 -2.42
CA VAL A 28 -12.05 -3.55 -3.37
C VAL A 28 -12.22 -2.08 -2.96
N LEU A 29 -11.11 -1.35 -2.84
CA LEU A 29 -11.14 0.11 -2.83
C LEU A 29 -10.36 0.72 -4.00
N ARG A 30 -10.92 1.78 -4.58
CA ARG A 30 -10.34 2.55 -5.70
C ARG A 30 -10.40 4.06 -5.48
N ARG A 31 -9.23 4.72 -5.59
CA ARG A 31 -9.05 6.19 -5.64
C ARG A 31 -9.49 6.90 -4.36
N PHE A 32 -8.56 7.04 -3.42
CA PHE A 32 -8.75 7.81 -2.20
C PHE A 32 -7.41 8.41 -1.78
N ASP A 33 -7.44 9.48 -1.00
CA ASP A 33 -6.21 10.16 -0.58
C ASP A 33 -5.61 9.45 0.64
N VAL A 34 -6.42 9.22 1.68
CA VAL A 34 -6.00 8.57 2.93
C VAL A 34 -6.88 7.37 3.26
N VAL A 35 -6.26 6.19 3.47
CA VAL A 35 -6.99 4.98 3.85
C VAL A 35 -6.36 4.20 4.99
N VAL A 36 -7.20 3.80 5.93
CA VAL A 36 -6.87 2.90 7.04
C VAL A 36 -7.75 1.66 6.97
N LEU A 37 -7.13 0.49 6.87
CA LEU A 37 -7.80 -0.79 6.68
C LEU A 37 -7.28 -1.86 7.64
N ARG A 38 -8.17 -2.75 8.12
CA ARG A 38 -7.72 -4.02 8.70
C ARG A 38 -7.47 -5.04 7.61
N GLY A 39 -8.46 -5.37 6.78
CA GLY A 39 -8.32 -6.33 5.68
C GLY A 39 -8.83 -5.77 4.35
N CYS A 40 -8.09 -6.03 3.27
CA CYS A 40 -8.60 -5.78 1.92
C CYS A 40 -8.02 -6.72 0.88
N THR A 41 -8.81 -7.15 -0.11
CA THR A 41 -8.24 -7.95 -1.21
C THR A 41 -7.46 -7.08 -2.18
N VAL A 42 -8.03 -5.96 -2.63
CA VAL A 42 -7.47 -5.13 -3.70
C VAL A 42 -7.57 -3.64 -3.41
N LEU A 43 -6.41 -2.98 -3.46
CA LEU A 43 -6.27 -1.53 -3.36
C LEU A 43 -5.60 -0.95 -4.62
N ARG A 44 -6.25 0.02 -5.27
CA ARG A 44 -5.73 0.74 -6.43
C ARG A 44 -5.77 2.27 -6.29
N ARG A 45 -4.60 2.90 -6.45
CA ARG A 45 -4.37 4.37 -6.54
C ARG A 45 -4.76 5.12 -5.28
N PHE A 46 -3.77 5.37 -4.43
CA PHE A 46 -3.95 6.18 -3.22
C PHE A 46 -2.68 6.92 -2.86
N ASP A 47 -2.79 7.98 -2.09
CA ASP A 47 -1.61 8.74 -1.65
C ASP A 47 -1.02 8.13 -0.39
N VAL A 48 -1.83 7.94 0.67
CA VAL A 48 -1.40 7.40 1.96
C VAL A 48 -2.25 6.21 2.35
N VAL A 49 -1.62 5.05 2.58
CA VAL A 49 -2.34 3.84 3.01
C VAL A 49 -1.68 3.14 4.19
N MET A 50 -2.52 2.78 5.15
CA MET A 50 -2.19 1.90 6.26
C MET A 50 -3.09 0.66 6.23
N VAL A 51 -2.50 -0.54 6.09
CA VAL A 51 -3.28 -1.79 6.05
C VAL A 51 -2.66 -2.91 6.89
N ARG A 52 -3.50 -3.69 7.56
CA ARG A 52 -3.12 -4.90 8.32
C ARG A 52 -3.54 -6.19 7.61
N GLY A 53 -3.15 -6.32 6.35
CA GLY A 53 -3.45 -7.50 5.53
C GLY A 53 -4.06 -7.09 4.21
N CYS A 54 -3.31 -7.25 3.12
CA CYS A 54 -3.85 -7.05 1.79
C CYS A 54 -3.29 -8.01 0.75
N THR A 55 -4.11 -8.54 -0.15
CA THR A 55 -3.57 -9.40 -1.22
C THR A 55 -2.80 -8.57 -2.25
N VAL A 56 -3.40 -7.47 -2.73
CA VAL A 56 -2.86 -6.68 -3.85
C VAL A 56 -2.97 -5.18 -3.62
N LEU A 57 -1.82 -4.50 -3.69
CA LEU A 57 -1.69 -3.05 -3.67
C LEU A 57 -1.03 -2.58 -4.98
N ARG A 58 -1.71 -1.70 -5.73
CA ARG A 58 -1.17 -1.03 -6.93
C ARG A 58 -1.20 0.50 -6.88
N ARG A 59 -0.03 1.12 -7.12
CA ARG A 59 0.21 2.57 -7.31
C ARG A 59 -0.10 3.42 -6.07
N PHE A 60 0.93 3.76 -5.31
CA PHE A 60 0.79 4.62 -4.14
C PHE A 60 1.99 5.51 -3.91
N ASN A 61 1.81 6.58 -3.14
CA ASN A 61 2.92 7.40 -2.70
C ASN A 61 3.54 6.84 -1.41
N VAL A 62 2.77 6.75 -0.32
CA VAL A 62 3.23 6.29 0.99
C VAL A 62 2.39 5.12 1.48
N VAL A 63 3.06 4.02 1.83
CA VAL A 63 2.36 2.79 2.23
C VAL A 63 2.99 2.14 3.45
N VAL A 64 2.16 1.89 4.46
CA VAL A 64 2.51 1.13 5.66
C VAL A 64 1.67 -0.15 5.70
N VAL A 65 2.32 -1.30 5.53
CA VAL A 65 1.64 -2.59 5.38
C VAL A 65 2.16 -3.61 6.39
N ARG A 66 1.24 -4.29 7.06
CA ARG A 66 1.53 -5.53 7.79
C ARG A 66 0.89 -6.69 7.06
N GLY A 67 1.68 -7.44 6.31
CA GLY A 67 1.26 -8.56 5.47
C GLY A 67 0.65 -8.13 4.14
N CYS A 68 1.36 -8.38 3.04
CA CYS A 68 0.76 -8.32 1.71
C CYS A 68 1.37 -9.30 0.71
N THR A 69 0.57 -9.89 -0.17
CA THR A 69 1.12 -10.79 -1.20
C THR A 69 1.83 -10.02 -2.30
N VAL A 70 1.19 -8.99 -2.87
CA VAL A 70 1.70 -8.27 -4.05
C VAL A 70 1.64 -6.75 -3.89
N LEU A 71 2.80 -6.13 -3.99
CA LEU A 71 3.01 -4.69 -4.04
C LEU A 71 3.55 -4.30 -5.43
N ARG A 72 2.84 -3.41 -6.15
CA ARG A 72 3.35 -2.78 -7.39
C ARG A 72 3.28 -1.24 -7.44
N ARG A 73 4.44 -0.59 -7.71
CA ARG A 73 4.66 0.86 -7.92
C ARG A 73 4.37 1.72 -6.68
N PHE A 74 5.43 2.09 -5.96
CA PHE A 74 5.32 2.95 -4.77
C PHE A 74 6.45 3.97 -4.72
N ASN A 75 6.27 5.07 -3.99
CA ASN A 75 7.39 5.95 -3.66
C ASN A 75 8.05 5.51 -2.36
N VAL A 76 7.30 5.48 -1.25
CA VAL A 76 7.78 5.10 0.09
C VAL A 76 6.97 3.92 0.60
N VAL A 77 7.66 2.84 1.00
CA VAL A 77 7.00 1.66 1.57
C VAL A 77 7.66 1.25 2.87
N VAL A 78 6.84 1.10 3.91
CA VAL A 78 7.20 0.41 5.15
C VAL A 78 6.39 -0.88 5.20
N LEU A 79 7.05 -2.03 5.08
CA LEU A 79 6.35 -3.31 5.05
C LEU A 79 6.89 -4.30 6.07
N ARG A 80 5.97 -5.07 6.66
CA ARG A 80 6.27 -6.26 7.46
C ARG A 80 5.64 -7.46 6.77
N GLY A 81 6.47 -8.24 6.07
CA GLY A 81 6.06 -9.40 5.29
C GLY A 81 5.43 -9.04 3.94
N CYS A 82 6.12 -9.37 2.85
CA CYS A 82 5.57 -9.37 1.51
C CYS A 82 6.18 -10.46 0.62
N THR A 83 5.37 -11.10 -0.23
CA THR A 83 5.85 -12.14 -1.14
C THR A 83 6.44 -11.55 -2.42
N VAL A 84 5.79 -10.54 -3.01
CA VAL A 84 6.19 -9.95 -4.30
C VAL A 84 6.16 -8.43 -4.22
N LEU A 85 7.30 -7.80 -4.45
CA LEU A 85 7.44 -6.34 -4.51
C LEU A 85 8.04 -5.90 -5.84
N ARG A 86 7.44 -4.89 -6.49
CA ARG A 86 7.89 -4.41 -7.80
C ARG A 86 7.79 -2.89 -7.95
N ARG A 87 8.94 -2.26 -8.27
CA ARG A 87 9.13 -0.81 -8.49
C ARG A 87 8.80 0.02 -7.26
N PHE A 88 9.84 0.55 -6.62
CA PHE A 88 9.75 1.45 -5.48
C PHE A 88 10.92 2.44 -5.52
N ASN A 89 10.72 3.65 -4.99
CA ASN A 89 11.79 4.64 -4.91
C ASN A 89 12.56 4.51 -3.59
N ALA A 90 11.84 4.34 -2.49
CA ALA A 90 12.35 4.17 -1.13
C ALA A 90 11.58 3.06 -0.43
N LEU A 91 12.30 2.15 0.19
CA LEU A 91 11.73 0.95 0.80
C LEU A 91 12.42 0.65 2.11
N ARG A 92 11.60 0.46 3.15
CA ARG A 92 12.04 0.01 4.46
C ARG A 92 11.29 -1.28 4.81
N ILE A 93 11.99 -2.40 4.78
CA ILE A 93 11.42 -3.70 5.06
C ILE A 93 11.79 -4.16 6.47
N TRP A 94 10.79 -4.61 7.22
CA TRP A 94 10.98 -5.48 8.37
C TRP A 94 10.68 -6.91 7.93
N ILE A 95 11.72 -7.63 7.48
CA ILE A 95 11.61 -9.03 7.06
C ILE A 95 11.45 -9.89 8.32
N ILE A 96 10.36 -10.66 8.38
CA ILE A 96 10.31 -11.93 9.10
C ILE A 96 10.09 -12.95 8.00
N ASP A 97 11.17 -13.38 7.35
CA ASP A 97 11.11 -14.45 6.36
C ASP A 97 11.18 -15.76 7.15
N ARG A 98 10.18 -16.62 6.99
CA ARG A 98 10.18 -17.97 7.58
C ARG A 98 11.12 -18.93 6.83
N GLY A 99 12.23 -18.44 6.27
CA GLY A 99 13.10 -19.24 5.41
C GLY A 99 14.52 -18.72 5.19
N LYS A 100 14.77 -17.41 5.20
CA LYS A 100 16.12 -16.83 5.07
C LYS A 100 16.25 -15.57 5.92
N ASN A 101 17.02 -15.70 7.00
CA ASN A 101 17.45 -14.60 7.84
C ASN A 101 18.48 -13.75 7.05
N GLN A 102 18.02 -12.71 6.36
CA GLN A 102 18.88 -11.64 5.88
C GLN A 102 18.26 -10.30 6.26
N ASN A 103 18.91 -9.61 7.19
CA ASN A 103 18.64 -8.22 7.50
C ASN A 103 19.17 -7.33 6.35
N GLN A 104 18.39 -7.20 5.27
CA GLN A 104 18.73 -6.29 4.17
C GLN A 104 18.15 -4.91 4.47
N ASN A 105 18.97 -4.05 5.09
CA ASN A 105 18.74 -2.60 5.14
C ASN A 105 19.03 -2.02 3.74
N LYS A 106 18.23 -2.38 2.73
CA LYS A 106 18.35 -1.81 1.39
C LYS A 106 17.71 -0.43 1.36
N TRP A 107 18.47 0.59 1.75
CA TRP A 107 18.25 1.96 1.30
C TRP A 107 18.70 2.06 -0.15
N SER A 108 17.89 1.53 -1.06
CA SER A 108 18.13 1.75 -2.48
C SER A 108 17.58 3.11 -2.86
N GLU A 109 18.46 4.07 -3.16
CA GLU A 109 18.14 5.18 -4.06
C GLU A 109 17.91 4.58 -5.46
N GLY A 110 16.65 4.29 -5.77
CA GLY A 110 16.28 3.57 -6.99
C GLY A 110 16.21 4.46 -8.23
N GLN A 111 17.30 4.49 -8.99
CA GLN A 111 17.40 4.61 -10.46
C GLN A 111 16.60 5.74 -11.15
N HIS A 112 17.19 6.94 -11.22
CA HIS A 112 16.93 7.86 -12.34
C HIS A 112 17.90 7.50 -13.47
N SER A 113 17.46 6.62 -14.37
CA SER A 113 18.08 6.55 -15.69
C SER A 113 17.06 6.19 -16.74
N ARG A 114 16.98 7.14 -17.68
CA ARG A 114 16.47 7.04 -19.04
C ARG A 114 14.98 7.36 -19.19
N ASP A 115 14.71 8.63 -19.53
CA ASP A 115 14.07 9.03 -20.80
C ASP A 115 14.16 10.56 -20.98
N GLU A 116 15.34 11.04 -21.38
CA GLU A 116 15.49 12.32 -22.09
C GLU A 116 16.42 12.08 -23.29
N ARG A 117 15.83 11.63 -24.39
CA ARG A 117 16.25 11.99 -25.74
C ARG A 117 15.09 11.78 -26.71
#